data_AF-A0A5N4CB42-F1
#
_entry.id   AF-A0A5N4CB42-F1
#
_cell.length_a   1.000
_cell.length_b   1.000
_cell.length_c   1.000
_cell.angle_alpha   90.00
_cell.angle_beta   90.00
_cell.angle_gamma   90.00
#
_symmetry.space_group_name_H-M   'P 1'
#
loop_
_entity.id
_entity.type
_entity.pdbx_description
1 polymer ?
#
loop_
_entity_poly.entity_id
_entity_poly.type
_entity_poly.pdbx_seq_one_letter_code
_entity_poly.pdbx_strand_id
1 'polypeptide(L)'
;MKRHLSDMLTYGCTRLEIGVQSVYEDVARDTNRGHTVKAVCESFHLAKDSGFKVVAHMMPDLPNVGLERDIEQFTEFFENPAFRPDGLKLYPTLVIRGTGLYELWKSGRYKSYSSSDLIELVARILALVPPWTRVYRVQRDIPMPLVSSGVEHGNLRELAFARMKDLGIQCRDVRTREVGIQEIHHKVRPYQVELVRRDYVANGGWETFLSYEDPDQDILIGLLRLRKCSEETFRFELVGGVSIVRELHVYGSVVPVSSRDPTKFQHQ
;
A
#
# COMPACT_ATOMS: atom_id res chain seq x y z
N MET A 1 -7.28 17.87 12.05
CA MET A 1 -6.49 16.63 12.03
C MET A 1 -5.83 16.31 13.38
N LYS A 2 -5.00 17.19 13.97
CA LYS A 2 -4.26 16.93 15.24
C LYS A 2 -5.11 16.35 16.37
N ARG A 3 -6.27 16.95 16.67
CA ARG A 3 -7.22 16.43 17.67
C ARG A 3 -7.64 14.97 17.40
N HIS A 4 -8.07 14.68 16.17
CA HIS A 4 -8.52 13.33 15.79
C HIS A 4 -7.41 12.29 15.91
N LEU A 5 -6.16 12.65 15.58
CA LEU A 5 -5.02 11.75 15.75
C LEU A 5 -4.77 11.42 17.23
N SER A 6 -4.87 12.41 18.12
CA SER A 6 -4.78 12.18 19.57
C SER A 6 -5.92 11.29 20.10
N ASP A 7 -7.14 11.49 19.61
CA ASP A 7 -8.29 10.64 19.97
C ASP A 7 -8.06 9.19 19.49
N MET A 8 -7.58 9.01 18.25
CA MET A 8 -7.26 7.69 17.70
C MET A 8 -6.16 6.95 18.49
N LEU A 9 -5.12 7.66 18.95
CA LEU A 9 -4.11 7.07 19.84
C LEU A 9 -4.73 6.60 21.16
N THR A 10 -5.65 7.40 21.73
CA THR A 10 -6.36 7.05 22.97
C THR A 10 -7.22 5.80 22.81
N TYR A 11 -7.76 5.58 21.61
CA TYR A 11 -8.50 4.35 21.27
C TYR A 11 -7.60 3.14 20.98
N GLY A 12 -6.27 3.29 21.04
CA GLY A 12 -5.32 2.21 20.72
C GLY A 12 -5.16 1.96 19.22
N CYS A 13 -5.49 2.93 18.37
CA CYS A 13 -5.28 2.82 16.94
C CYS A 13 -3.78 2.77 16.59
N THR A 14 -3.38 1.86 15.69
CA THR A 14 -1.99 1.70 15.24
C THR A 14 -1.80 1.93 13.75
N ARG A 15 -2.90 1.91 12.97
CA ARG A 15 -2.88 2.05 11.51
C ARG A 15 -4.02 2.91 11.02
N LEU A 16 -3.69 3.87 10.17
CA LEU A 16 -4.65 4.74 9.49
C LEU A 16 -4.70 4.37 8.01
N GLU A 17 -5.91 4.32 7.48
CA GLU A 17 -6.13 4.16 6.05
C GLU A 17 -6.72 5.43 5.47
N ILE A 18 -6.05 6.03 4.51
CA ILE A 18 -6.40 7.32 3.94
C ILE A 18 -6.75 7.11 2.47
N GLY A 19 -7.96 7.53 2.11
CA GLY A 19 -8.37 7.52 0.72
C GLY A 19 -7.73 8.68 -0.02
N VAL A 20 -6.66 8.41 -0.79
CA VAL A 20 -5.98 9.39 -1.66
C VAL A 20 -6.58 9.41 -3.07
N GLN A 21 -6.93 8.23 -3.59
CA GLN A 21 -7.43 7.95 -4.95
C GLN A 21 -6.44 8.32 -6.07
N SER A 22 -6.02 9.57 -6.16
CA SER A 22 -5.13 10.11 -7.18
C SER A 22 -4.14 11.12 -6.58
N VAL A 23 -2.98 11.26 -7.22
CA VAL A 23 -2.00 12.31 -6.88
C VAL A 23 -2.27 13.63 -7.59
N TYR A 24 -3.29 13.71 -8.44
CA TYR A 24 -3.59 14.90 -9.23
C TYR A 24 -4.76 15.72 -8.66
N GLU A 25 -4.55 17.04 -8.54
CA GLU A 25 -5.56 17.97 -8.03
C GLU A 25 -6.75 18.17 -8.99
N ASP A 26 -6.53 18.06 -10.31
CA ASP A 26 -7.61 18.10 -11.31
C ASP A 26 -8.58 16.93 -11.10
N VAL A 27 -8.06 15.72 -10.92
CA VAL A 27 -8.87 14.51 -10.68
C VAL A 27 -9.66 14.62 -9.37
N ALA A 28 -9.02 15.12 -8.30
CA ALA A 28 -9.70 15.32 -7.01
C ALA A 28 -10.87 16.33 -7.12
N ARG A 29 -10.69 17.40 -7.90
CA ARG A 29 -11.73 18.41 -8.16
C ARG A 29 -12.84 17.85 -9.05
N ASP A 30 -12.49 17.24 -10.17
CA ASP A 30 -13.44 16.78 -11.19
C ASP A 30 -14.30 15.62 -10.68
N THR A 31 -13.78 14.81 -9.75
CA THR A 31 -14.53 13.74 -9.07
C THR A 31 -15.27 14.21 -7.81
N ASN A 32 -15.26 15.53 -7.53
CA ASN A 32 -15.84 16.15 -6.35
C ASN A 32 -15.45 15.43 -5.05
N ARG A 33 -14.15 15.20 -4.87
CA ARG A 33 -13.65 14.30 -3.83
C ARG A 33 -13.76 14.85 -2.41
N GLY A 34 -13.80 16.18 -2.27
CA GLY A 34 -13.93 16.87 -0.99
C GLY A 34 -12.63 17.07 -0.21
N HIS A 35 -11.47 16.83 -0.83
CA HIS A 35 -10.15 17.18 -0.29
C HIS A 35 -9.15 17.46 -1.42
N THR A 36 -8.03 18.10 -1.07
CA THR A 36 -6.90 18.36 -1.97
C THR A 36 -5.79 17.33 -1.74
N VAL A 37 -4.95 17.14 -2.76
CA VAL A 37 -3.74 16.30 -2.65
C VAL A 37 -2.79 16.87 -1.59
N LYS A 38 -2.68 18.21 -1.51
CA LYS A 38 -1.91 18.86 -0.44
C LYS A 38 -2.38 18.44 0.96
N ALA A 39 -3.69 18.43 1.22
CA ALA A 39 -4.24 18.04 2.52
C ALA A 39 -3.96 16.57 2.84
N VAL A 40 -3.91 15.70 1.82
CA VAL A 40 -3.48 14.30 1.98
C VAL A 40 -2.01 14.23 2.43
N CYS A 41 -1.10 14.94 1.78
CA CYS A 41 0.32 14.95 2.14
C CYS A 41 0.55 15.46 3.58
N GLU A 42 -0.18 16.50 3.98
CA GLU A 42 -0.18 17.00 5.36
C GLU A 42 -0.71 15.96 6.35
N SER A 43 -1.76 15.22 5.98
CA SER A 43 -2.29 14.15 6.83
C SER A 43 -1.32 12.98 7.00
N PHE A 44 -0.57 12.63 5.94
CA PHE A 44 0.46 11.60 5.99
C PHE A 44 1.59 12.01 6.93
N HIS A 45 2.03 13.26 6.83
CA HIS A 45 3.04 13.82 7.73
C HIS A 45 2.62 13.70 9.19
N LEU A 46 1.47 14.28 9.55
CA LEU A 46 0.99 14.28 10.93
C LEU A 46 0.78 12.86 11.45
N ALA A 47 0.30 11.94 10.62
CA ALA A 47 0.11 10.53 10.99
C ALA A 47 1.45 9.83 11.25
N LYS A 48 2.43 9.97 10.36
CA LYS A 48 3.76 9.37 10.53
C LYS A 48 4.49 9.92 11.75
N ASP A 49 4.42 11.24 11.97
CA ASP A 49 4.98 11.92 13.15
C ASP A 49 4.19 11.69 14.44
N SER A 50 3.09 10.95 14.38
CA SER A 50 2.37 10.43 15.56
C SER A 50 2.59 8.92 15.76
N GLY A 51 3.46 8.30 14.96
CA GLY A 51 3.80 6.88 15.09
C GLY A 51 2.87 5.91 14.34
N PHE A 52 1.83 6.39 13.66
CA PHE A 52 0.89 5.51 12.95
C PHE A 52 1.52 4.87 11.72
N LYS A 53 1.12 3.63 11.42
CA LYS A 53 1.26 3.04 10.09
C LYS A 53 0.26 3.68 9.12
N VAL A 54 0.71 4.11 7.94
CA VAL A 54 -0.13 4.79 6.94
C VAL A 54 -0.34 3.90 5.72
N VAL A 55 -1.60 3.64 5.39
CA VAL A 55 -2.01 2.90 4.19
C VAL A 55 -2.83 3.81 3.29
N ALA A 56 -2.46 3.90 2.02
CA ALA A 56 -3.23 4.69 1.05
C ALA A 56 -4.20 3.80 0.26
N HIS A 57 -5.37 4.34 -0.07
CA HIS A 57 -6.21 3.76 -1.12
C HIS A 57 -5.98 4.56 -2.41
N MET A 58 -5.53 3.88 -3.46
CA MET A 58 -5.33 4.47 -4.79
C MET A 58 -6.26 3.81 -5.79
N MET A 59 -6.72 4.58 -6.77
CA MET A 59 -7.67 4.14 -7.78
C MET A 59 -7.15 4.46 -9.18
N PRO A 60 -6.73 3.47 -9.97
CA PRO A 60 -6.53 3.65 -11.41
C PRO A 60 -7.88 3.70 -12.15
N ASP A 61 -7.84 4.08 -13.43
CA ASP A 61 -9.02 4.13 -14.32
C ASP A 61 -10.08 5.17 -13.87
N LEU A 62 -9.62 6.23 -13.20
CA LEU A 62 -10.48 7.36 -12.84
C LEU A 62 -10.84 8.21 -14.08
N PRO A 63 -11.99 8.90 -14.08
CA PRO A 63 -12.34 9.82 -15.16
C PRO A 63 -11.22 10.82 -15.46
N ASN A 64 -11.01 11.10 -16.75
CA ASN A 64 -9.99 12.04 -17.26
C ASN A 64 -8.52 11.63 -16.99
N VAL A 65 -8.26 10.41 -16.51
CA VAL A 65 -6.92 9.84 -16.36
C VAL A 65 -6.77 8.69 -17.36
N GLY A 66 -5.74 8.76 -18.22
CA GLY A 66 -5.39 7.69 -19.15
C GLY A 66 -4.29 6.76 -18.60
N LEU A 67 -4.02 5.65 -19.31
CA LEU A 67 -3.08 4.61 -18.87
C LEU A 67 -1.68 5.16 -18.53
N GLU A 68 -1.14 6.06 -19.37
CA GLU A 68 0.17 6.67 -19.15
C GLU A 68 0.18 7.52 -17.87
N ARG A 69 -0.86 8.35 -17.68
CA ARG A 69 -1.03 9.15 -16.45
C ARG A 69 -1.21 8.27 -15.22
N ASP A 70 -1.86 7.11 -15.33
CA ASP A 70 -1.94 6.17 -14.21
C ASP A 70 -0.55 5.62 -13.83
N ILE A 71 0.30 5.26 -14.80
CA ILE A 71 1.67 4.82 -14.52
C ILE A 71 2.50 5.93 -13.86
N GLU A 72 2.43 7.16 -14.38
CA GLU A 72 3.11 8.31 -13.81
C GLU A 72 2.62 8.60 -12.38
N GLN A 73 1.31 8.52 -12.15
CA GLN A 73 0.71 8.66 -10.82
C GLN A 73 1.32 7.70 -9.81
N PHE A 74 1.48 6.42 -10.16
CA PHE A 74 2.06 5.44 -9.24
C PHE A 74 3.56 5.61 -9.07
N THR A 75 4.27 6.04 -10.12
CA THR A 75 5.69 6.39 -10.05
C THR A 75 5.89 7.54 -9.05
N GLU A 76 5.14 8.64 -9.22
CA GLU A 76 5.18 9.77 -8.28
C GLU A 76 4.80 9.34 -6.86
N PHE A 77 3.74 8.55 -6.70
CA PHE A 77 3.25 8.09 -5.41
C PHE A 77 4.29 7.30 -4.59
N PHE A 78 5.18 6.55 -5.25
CA PHE A 78 6.26 5.82 -4.58
C PHE A 78 7.58 6.61 -4.49
N GLU A 79 7.87 7.47 -5.46
CA GLU A 79 9.13 8.21 -5.51
C GLU A 79 9.09 9.52 -4.72
N ASN A 80 7.97 10.25 -4.75
CA ASN A 80 7.82 11.54 -4.10
C ASN A 80 7.76 11.38 -2.56
N PRO A 81 8.68 12.01 -1.80
CA PRO A 81 8.70 11.95 -0.34
C PRO A 81 7.42 12.44 0.34
N ALA A 82 6.57 13.20 -0.35
CA ALA A 82 5.28 13.65 0.18
C ALA A 82 4.27 12.50 0.39
N PHE A 83 4.48 11.33 -0.23
CA PHE A 83 3.61 10.16 -0.10
C PHE A 83 4.30 9.00 0.61
N ARG A 84 5.02 8.14 -0.13
CA ARG A 84 5.75 6.94 0.37
C ARG A 84 5.04 6.21 1.52
N PRO A 85 3.83 5.66 1.31
CA PRO A 85 3.08 5.02 2.38
C PRO A 85 3.62 3.62 2.71
N ASP A 86 3.29 3.13 3.90
CA ASP A 86 3.69 1.78 4.34
C ASP A 86 2.86 0.67 3.69
N GLY A 87 1.70 1.04 3.13
CA GLY A 87 0.86 0.11 2.41
C GLY A 87 -0.04 0.74 1.37
N LEU A 88 -0.50 -0.11 0.47
CA LEU A 88 -1.38 0.24 -0.65
C LEU A 88 -2.58 -0.70 -0.67
N LYS A 89 -3.77 -0.12 -0.88
CA LYS A 89 -4.95 -0.80 -1.37
C LYS A 89 -5.23 -0.29 -2.78
N LEU A 90 -4.98 -1.14 -3.78
CA LEU A 90 -5.14 -0.81 -5.19
C LEU A 90 -6.55 -1.20 -5.63
N TYR A 91 -7.36 -0.19 -5.94
CA TYR A 91 -8.77 -0.37 -6.27
C TYR A 91 -9.09 0.24 -7.63
N PRO A 92 -8.97 -0.52 -8.72
CA PRO A 92 -9.46 -0.07 -10.01
C PRO A 92 -10.89 0.43 -9.92
N THR A 93 -11.17 1.49 -10.66
CA THR A 93 -12.47 2.15 -10.66
C THR A 93 -13.55 1.17 -11.18
N LEU A 94 -14.71 1.19 -10.51
CA LEU A 94 -15.85 0.35 -10.86
C LEU A 94 -17.08 1.24 -11.07
N VAL A 95 -17.81 0.97 -12.14
CA VAL A 95 -19.07 1.66 -12.43
C VAL A 95 -20.19 0.94 -11.70
N ILE A 96 -20.81 1.60 -10.73
CA ILE A 96 -21.89 1.06 -9.90
C ILE A 96 -23.14 1.90 -10.09
N ARG A 97 -24.29 1.25 -10.27
CA ARG A 97 -25.59 1.93 -10.42
C ARG A 97 -25.86 2.88 -9.25
N GLY A 98 -26.40 4.07 -9.55
CA GLY A 98 -26.71 5.09 -8.54
C GLY A 98 -25.53 5.98 -8.14
N THR A 99 -24.39 5.88 -8.83
CA THR A 99 -23.24 6.78 -8.64
C THR A 99 -23.16 7.83 -9.76
N GLY A 100 -22.50 8.96 -9.51
CA GLY A 100 -22.26 9.97 -10.57
C GLY A 100 -21.45 9.41 -11.75
N LEU A 101 -20.54 8.46 -11.47
CA LEU A 101 -19.76 7.77 -12.50
C LEU A 101 -20.64 6.94 -13.44
N TYR A 102 -21.73 6.34 -12.93
CA TYR A 102 -22.68 5.61 -13.76
C TYR A 102 -23.36 6.50 -14.80
N GLU A 103 -23.68 7.75 -14.46
CA GLU A 103 -24.27 8.69 -15.43
C GLU A 103 -23.25 9.14 -16.49
N LEU A 104 -21.97 9.27 -16.13
CA LEU A 104 -20.90 9.52 -17.10
C LEU A 104 -20.72 8.33 -18.05
N TRP A 105 -20.74 7.11 -17.52
CA TRP A 105 -20.67 5.88 -18.30
C TRP A 105 -21.86 5.74 -19.25
N LYS A 106 -23.08 5.92 -18.73
CA LYS A 106 -24.33 5.82 -19.50
C LYS A 106 -24.43 6.85 -20.62
N SER A 107 -23.86 8.05 -20.42
CA SER A 107 -23.80 9.09 -21.45
C SER A 107 -22.61 8.96 -22.41
N GLY A 108 -21.77 7.92 -22.27
CA GLY A 108 -20.59 7.70 -23.11
C GLY A 108 -19.41 8.64 -22.82
N ARG A 109 -19.48 9.44 -21.74
CA ARG A 109 -18.43 10.38 -21.33
C ARG A 109 -17.34 9.74 -20.46
N TYR A 110 -17.57 8.51 -20.01
CA TYR A 110 -16.57 7.67 -19.33
C TYR A 110 -16.63 6.26 -19.90
N LYS A 111 -15.46 5.67 -20.12
CA LYS A 111 -15.32 4.28 -20.54
C LYS A 111 -14.20 3.66 -19.71
N SER A 112 -14.52 2.61 -18.98
CA SER A 112 -13.54 1.83 -18.22
C SER A 112 -12.51 1.22 -19.17
N TYR A 113 -11.31 0.95 -18.66
CA TYR A 113 -10.31 0.19 -19.38
C TYR A 113 -10.82 -1.20 -19.79
N SER A 114 -10.23 -1.74 -20.85
CA SER A 114 -10.42 -3.15 -21.18
C SER A 114 -9.78 -4.04 -20.10
N SER A 115 -10.27 -5.27 -19.96
CA SER A 115 -9.69 -6.23 -19.02
C SER A 115 -8.20 -6.46 -19.26
N SER A 116 -7.75 -6.53 -20.52
CA SER A 116 -6.33 -6.70 -20.84
C SER A 116 -5.48 -5.50 -20.44
N ASP A 117 -5.95 -4.28 -20.72
CA ASP A 117 -5.21 -3.05 -20.38
C ASP A 117 -5.10 -2.89 -18.85
N LEU A 118 -6.17 -3.20 -18.13
CA LEU A 118 -6.17 -3.12 -16.68
C LEU A 118 -5.23 -4.15 -16.04
N ILE A 119 -5.19 -5.39 -16.55
CA ILE A 119 -4.26 -6.42 -16.07
C ILE A 119 -2.82 -5.97 -16.30
N GLU A 120 -2.50 -5.44 -17.49
CA GLU A 120 -1.17 -4.94 -17.80
C GLU A 120 -0.79 -3.73 -16.93
N LEU A 121 -1.70 -2.78 -16.74
CA LEU A 121 -1.50 -1.63 -15.87
C LEU A 121 -1.18 -2.08 -14.43
N VAL A 122 -1.99 -2.97 -13.87
CA VAL A 122 -1.77 -3.48 -12.51
C VAL A 122 -0.45 -4.24 -12.39
N ALA A 123 -0.09 -5.06 -13.38
CA ALA A 123 1.20 -5.76 -13.40
C ALA A 123 2.39 -4.78 -13.35
N ARG A 124 2.33 -3.70 -14.13
CA ARG A 124 3.35 -2.65 -14.13
C ARG A 124 3.38 -1.88 -12.80
N ILE A 125 2.22 -1.53 -12.24
CA ILE A 125 2.14 -0.85 -10.92
C ILE A 125 2.76 -1.73 -9.82
N LEU A 126 2.48 -3.04 -9.81
CA LEU A 126 3.02 -3.95 -8.81
C LEU A 126 4.55 -4.08 -8.90
N ALA A 127 5.13 -3.93 -10.09
CA ALA A 127 6.58 -3.91 -10.27
C ALA A 127 7.24 -2.62 -9.71
N LEU A 128 6.50 -1.51 -9.62
CA LEU A 128 7.00 -0.26 -9.03
C LEU A 128 6.98 -0.26 -7.50
N VAL A 129 6.30 -1.21 -6.86
CA VAL A 129 6.11 -1.21 -5.40
C VAL A 129 7.45 -1.41 -4.70
N PRO A 130 7.87 -0.46 -3.83
CA PRO A 130 9.14 -0.59 -3.14
C PRO A 130 9.07 -1.67 -2.03
N PRO A 131 10.22 -2.25 -1.65
CA PRO A 131 10.27 -3.39 -0.73
C PRO A 131 9.82 -3.10 0.70
N TRP A 132 9.64 -1.83 1.06
CA TRP A 132 9.09 -1.41 2.35
C TRP A 132 7.57 -1.22 2.32
N THR A 133 6.90 -1.35 1.18
CA THR A 133 5.44 -1.15 1.07
C THR A 133 4.71 -2.49 0.94
N ARG A 134 3.58 -2.64 1.65
CA ARG A 134 2.71 -3.82 1.57
C ARG A 134 1.48 -3.56 0.71
N VAL A 135 1.25 -4.35 -0.34
CA VAL A 135 -0.02 -4.31 -1.10
C VAL A 135 -1.04 -5.24 -0.46
N TYR A 136 -2.02 -4.67 0.22
CA TYR A 136 -3.05 -5.44 0.93
C TYR A 136 -4.09 -6.05 0.00
N ARG A 137 -4.53 -5.28 -1.00
CA ARG A 137 -5.60 -5.67 -1.90
C ARG A 137 -5.34 -5.13 -3.30
N VAL A 138 -5.73 -5.92 -4.28
CA VAL A 138 -5.75 -5.59 -5.70
C VAL A 138 -7.17 -5.96 -6.14
N GLN A 139 -8.05 -4.96 -6.20
CA GLN A 139 -9.54 -5.03 -6.27
C GLN A 139 -10.29 -4.96 -4.92
N ARG A 140 -11.57 -4.55 -4.99
CA ARG A 140 -12.51 -4.51 -3.85
C ARG A 140 -13.42 -5.75 -3.85
N ASP A 141 -13.92 -6.09 -2.66
CA ASP A 141 -14.92 -7.16 -2.50
C ASP A 141 -16.32 -6.61 -2.80
N ILE A 142 -16.61 -6.34 -4.08
CA ILE A 142 -17.93 -5.90 -4.54
C ILE A 142 -18.57 -7.06 -5.32
N PRO A 143 -19.81 -7.44 -5.00
CA PRO A 143 -20.54 -8.45 -5.77
C PRO A 143 -20.60 -8.07 -7.25
N MET A 144 -20.10 -8.94 -8.12
CA MET A 144 -20.07 -8.73 -9.57
C MET A 144 -21.41 -8.34 -10.20
N PRO A 145 -22.58 -8.86 -9.76
CA PRO A 145 -23.88 -8.43 -10.29
C PRO A 145 -24.21 -6.94 -10.08
N LEU A 146 -23.52 -6.24 -9.18
CA LEU A 146 -23.69 -4.81 -8.94
C LEU A 146 -22.79 -3.94 -9.83
N VAL A 147 -21.79 -4.53 -10.47
CA VAL A 147 -20.81 -3.84 -11.31
C VAL A 147 -21.36 -3.74 -12.73
N SER A 148 -21.54 -2.53 -13.24
CA SER A 148 -22.02 -2.27 -14.60
C SER A 148 -20.89 -2.23 -15.63
N SER A 149 -19.67 -1.84 -15.22
CA SER A 149 -18.45 -1.81 -16.03
C SER A 149 -17.22 -1.69 -15.12
N GLY A 150 -16.05 -2.14 -15.59
CA GLY A 150 -14.79 -2.14 -14.85
C GLY A 150 -14.16 -3.53 -14.82
N VAL A 151 -13.62 -3.94 -13.67
CA VAL A 151 -13.06 -5.29 -13.45
C VAL A 151 -14.12 -6.35 -13.72
N GLU A 152 -13.84 -7.30 -14.62
CA GLU A 152 -14.77 -8.38 -15.00
C GLU A 152 -14.62 -9.66 -14.16
N HIS A 153 -13.44 -9.88 -13.56
CA HIS A 153 -13.10 -11.12 -12.86
C HIS A 153 -12.66 -10.86 -11.41
N GLY A 154 -13.08 -11.73 -10.49
CA GLY A 154 -12.72 -11.65 -9.08
C GLY A 154 -11.30 -12.11 -8.72
N ASN A 155 -10.42 -12.35 -9.69
CA ASN A 155 -9.05 -12.83 -9.48
C ASN A 155 -7.97 -11.93 -10.12
N LEU A 156 -8.20 -10.60 -10.14
CA LEU A 156 -7.30 -9.64 -10.79
C LEU A 156 -5.84 -9.74 -10.34
N ARG A 157 -5.59 -10.04 -9.05
CA ARG A 157 -4.23 -10.25 -8.53
C ARG A 157 -3.50 -11.39 -9.23
N GLU A 158 -4.18 -12.51 -9.44
CA GLU A 158 -3.61 -13.70 -10.07
C GLU A 158 -3.29 -13.43 -11.54
N LEU A 159 -4.23 -12.80 -12.24
CA LEU A 159 -4.06 -12.40 -13.64
C LEU A 159 -2.89 -11.42 -13.82
N ALA A 160 -2.76 -10.45 -12.91
CA ALA A 160 -1.64 -9.52 -12.92
C ALA A 160 -0.30 -10.24 -12.69
N PHE A 161 -0.22 -11.19 -11.75
CA PHE A 161 1.01 -11.97 -11.54
C PHE A 161 1.37 -12.87 -12.72
N ALA A 162 0.38 -13.49 -13.37
CA ALA A 162 0.62 -14.23 -14.60
C ALA A 162 1.20 -13.31 -15.69
N ARG A 163 0.61 -12.12 -15.87
CA ARG A 163 1.12 -11.12 -16.81
C ARG A 163 2.54 -10.63 -16.46
N MET A 164 2.84 -10.44 -15.18
CA MET A 164 4.20 -10.08 -14.73
C MET A 164 5.22 -11.15 -15.11
N LYS A 165 4.86 -12.44 -14.99
CA LYS A 165 5.71 -13.56 -15.43
C LYS A 165 5.98 -13.52 -16.93
N ASP A 166 4.96 -13.24 -17.73
CA ASP A 166 5.11 -13.11 -19.19
C ASP A 166 6.00 -11.94 -19.60
N LEU A 167 5.99 -10.86 -18.80
CA LEU A 167 6.82 -9.66 -19.01
C LEU A 167 8.23 -9.79 -18.41
N GLY A 168 8.52 -10.85 -17.66
CA GLY A 168 9.80 -11.01 -16.97
C GLY A 168 10.05 -10.00 -15.84
N ILE A 169 8.99 -9.43 -15.26
CA ILE A 169 9.07 -8.47 -14.15
C ILE A 169 8.62 -9.11 -12.84
N GLN A 170 9.10 -8.58 -11.72
CA GLN A 170 8.84 -9.14 -10.39
C GLN A 170 8.21 -8.11 -9.45
N CYS A 171 7.33 -8.57 -8.57
CA CYS A 171 6.76 -7.76 -7.49
C CYS A 171 7.59 -7.97 -6.23
N ARG A 172 8.17 -6.89 -5.70
CA ARG A 172 9.00 -6.95 -4.48
C ARG A 172 8.29 -6.39 -3.25
N ASP A 173 6.95 -6.38 -3.26
CA ASP A 173 6.19 -5.91 -2.11
C ASP A 173 6.36 -6.82 -0.88
N VAL A 174 6.09 -6.26 0.30
CA VAL A 174 6.22 -6.98 1.59
C VAL A 174 5.38 -8.25 1.63
N ARG A 175 4.18 -8.26 1.00
CA ARG A 175 3.27 -9.41 1.06
C ARG A 175 3.75 -10.58 0.21
N THR A 176 4.29 -10.32 -0.97
CA THR A 176 4.74 -11.39 -1.88
C THR A 176 5.99 -12.07 -1.33
N ARG A 177 6.84 -11.32 -0.64
CA ARG A 177 8.11 -11.81 -0.09
C ARG A 177 7.97 -12.50 1.27
N GLU A 178 6.83 -12.37 1.97
CA GLU A 178 6.70 -12.92 3.33
C GLU A 178 6.88 -14.44 3.36
N VAL A 179 7.66 -14.95 4.32
CA VAL A 179 8.02 -16.37 4.43
C VAL A 179 6.80 -17.31 4.43
N GLY A 180 5.68 -16.90 5.04
CA GLY A 180 4.46 -17.68 5.03
C GLY A 180 3.86 -17.87 3.64
N ILE A 181 3.90 -16.83 2.78
CA ILE A 181 3.41 -16.90 1.40
C ILE A 181 4.37 -17.74 0.55
N GLN A 182 5.68 -17.57 0.74
CA GLN A 182 6.69 -18.34 0.02
C GLN A 182 6.64 -19.84 0.37
N GLU A 183 6.42 -20.19 1.63
CA GLU A 183 6.26 -21.58 2.05
C GLU A 183 4.96 -22.19 1.48
N ILE A 184 3.84 -21.46 1.49
CA ILE A 184 2.55 -21.94 0.98
C ILE A 184 2.58 -22.13 -0.55
N HIS A 185 3.08 -21.16 -1.30
CA HIS A 185 2.98 -21.14 -2.77
C HIS A 185 4.15 -21.83 -3.46
N HIS A 186 5.36 -21.76 -2.88
CA HIS A 186 6.58 -22.23 -3.52
C HIS A 186 7.31 -23.32 -2.73
N LYS A 187 6.88 -23.62 -1.49
CA LYS A 187 7.52 -24.60 -0.58
C LYS A 187 9.00 -24.28 -0.32
N VAL A 188 9.36 -23.00 -0.40
CA VAL A 188 10.73 -22.52 -0.16
C VAL A 188 10.87 -22.11 1.30
N ARG A 189 12.00 -22.47 1.91
CA ARG A 189 12.39 -22.03 3.25
C ARG A 189 13.69 -21.25 3.15
N PRO A 190 13.81 -20.13 3.88
CA PRO A 190 15.04 -19.35 3.90
C PRO A 190 16.16 -20.19 4.50
N TYR A 191 17.36 -20.06 3.94
CA TYR A 191 18.56 -20.76 4.42
C TYR A 191 19.67 -19.80 4.86
N GLN A 192 19.73 -18.60 4.29
CA GLN A 192 20.72 -17.57 4.62
C GLN A 192 20.00 -16.29 5.01
N VAL A 193 19.93 -16.02 6.31
CA VAL A 193 19.19 -14.88 6.84
C VAL A 193 20.15 -13.74 7.18
N GLU A 194 19.90 -12.57 6.59
CA GLU A 194 20.69 -11.36 6.77
C GLU A 194 19.83 -10.21 7.28
N LEU A 195 20.44 -9.33 8.09
CA LEU A 195 19.83 -8.07 8.48
C LEU A 195 20.03 -7.04 7.36
N VAL A 196 18.93 -6.65 6.71
CA VAL A 196 18.91 -5.65 5.65
C VAL A 196 18.37 -4.33 6.19
N ARG A 197 18.99 -3.23 5.79
CA ARG A 197 18.57 -1.86 6.13
C ARG A 197 18.31 -1.06 4.86
N ARG A 198 17.15 -0.40 4.81
CA ARG A 198 16.78 0.54 3.74
C ARG A 198 16.32 1.85 4.37
N ASP A 199 16.97 2.94 4.01
CA ASP A 199 16.64 4.27 4.50
C ASP A 199 15.96 5.11 3.41
N TYR A 200 14.95 5.89 3.79
CA TYR A 200 14.28 6.80 2.86
C TYR A 200 13.66 7.99 3.59
N VAL A 201 13.62 9.13 2.90
CA VAL A 201 12.90 10.32 3.40
C VAL A 201 11.42 10.16 3.10
N ALA A 202 10.56 10.48 4.07
CA ALA A 202 9.13 10.60 3.84
C ALA A 202 8.51 11.64 4.78
N ASN A 203 7.71 12.55 4.21
CA ASN A 203 6.95 13.58 4.92
C ASN A 203 7.80 14.32 5.97
N GLY A 204 8.91 14.92 5.53
CA GLY A 204 9.84 15.69 6.39
C GLY A 204 10.69 14.89 7.38
N GLY A 205 10.46 13.58 7.53
CA GLY A 205 11.20 12.72 8.45
C GLY A 205 12.06 11.66 7.75
N TRP A 206 12.89 10.99 8.55
CA TRP A 206 13.76 9.91 8.10
C TRP A 206 13.17 8.56 8.53
N GLU A 207 12.84 7.72 7.55
CA GLU A 207 12.39 6.36 7.77
C GLU A 207 13.55 5.38 7.57
N THR A 208 13.67 4.42 8.47
CA THR A 208 14.56 3.28 8.38
C THR A 208 13.70 2.02 8.42
N PHE A 209 13.71 1.28 7.32
CA PHE A 209 13.12 -0.05 7.22
C PHE A 209 14.21 -1.09 7.46
N LEU A 210 14.16 -1.72 8.63
CA LEU A 210 15.00 -2.85 8.99
C LEU A 210 14.23 -4.14 8.71
N SER A 211 14.89 -5.14 8.16
CA SER A 211 14.28 -6.44 7.91
C SER A 211 15.28 -7.57 8.02
N TYR A 212 14.80 -8.74 8.45
CA TYR A 212 15.51 -9.98 8.26
C TYR A 212 15.01 -10.63 6.96
N GLU A 213 15.91 -10.82 6.02
CA GLU A 213 15.61 -11.31 4.67
C GLU A 213 16.57 -12.44 4.30
N ASP A 214 16.15 -13.32 3.39
CA ASP A 214 17.04 -14.16 2.57
C ASP A 214 17.25 -13.44 1.23
N PRO A 215 18.41 -12.78 1.02
CA PRO A 215 18.62 -11.93 -0.16
C PRO A 215 18.67 -12.73 -1.47
N ASP A 216 19.14 -13.98 -1.41
CA ASP A 216 19.27 -14.85 -2.58
C ASP A 216 17.89 -15.31 -3.08
N GLN A 217 17.00 -15.67 -2.15
CA GLN A 217 15.66 -16.14 -2.45
C GLN A 217 14.59 -15.03 -2.45
N ASP A 218 14.98 -13.80 -2.10
CA ASP A 218 14.11 -12.63 -1.91
C ASP A 218 12.97 -12.86 -0.90
N ILE A 219 13.24 -13.58 0.20
CA ILE A 219 12.26 -13.92 1.24
C ILE A 219 12.38 -12.96 2.42
N LEU A 220 11.25 -12.49 2.95
CA LEU A 220 11.14 -11.63 4.12
C LEU A 220 10.61 -12.40 5.33
N ILE A 221 11.37 -12.37 6.44
CA ILE A 221 11.05 -13.08 7.68
C ILE A 221 10.45 -12.13 8.71
N GLY A 222 11.01 -10.94 8.87
CA GLY A 222 10.53 -9.95 9.81
C GLY A 222 10.94 -8.54 9.41
N LEU A 223 10.22 -7.55 9.90
CA LEU A 223 10.44 -6.14 9.60
C LEU A 223 10.25 -5.25 10.83
N LEU A 224 10.94 -4.12 10.82
CA LEU A 224 10.76 -3.00 11.75
C LEU A 224 10.77 -1.69 10.97
N ARG A 225 9.83 -0.80 11.28
CA ARG A 225 9.79 0.58 10.78
C ARG A 225 10.21 1.52 11.90
N LEU A 226 11.37 2.16 11.73
CA LEU A 226 11.88 3.18 12.64
C LEU A 226 11.78 4.54 11.96
N ARG A 227 11.32 5.55 12.67
CA ARG A 227 11.24 6.92 12.17
C ARG A 227 11.93 7.89 13.12
N LYS A 228 12.81 8.73 12.57
CA LYS A 228 13.16 10.00 13.21
C LYS A 228 12.14 11.04 12.79
N CYS A 229 11.40 11.57 13.76
CA CYS A 229 10.37 12.58 13.51
C CYS A 229 10.95 13.85 12.90
N SER A 230 10.11 14.56 12.14
CA SER A 230 10.43 15.92 11.73
C SER A 230 10.37 16.88 12.92
N GLU A 231 10.91 18.08 12.75
CA GLU A 231 10.82 19.17 13.74
C GLU A 231 9.38 19.68 13.92
N GLU A 232 8.48 19.34 13.00
CA GLU A 232 7.08 19.80 12.98
C GLU A 232 6.12 18.87 13.75
N THR A 233 6.64 17.87 14.48
CA THR A 233 5.78 17.02 15.31
C THR A 233 5.02 17.84 16.35
N PHE A 234 3.72 17.58 16.47
CA PHE A 234 2.86 18.29 17.42
C PHE A 234 2.73 17.55 18.77
N ARG A 235 3.33 16.36 18.88
CA ARG A 235 3.29 15.51 20.08
C ARG A 235 4.48 15.85 20.96
N PHE A 236 4.21 16.39 22.14
CA PHE A 236 5.25 16.89 23.04
C PHE A 236 6.22 15.79 23.49
N GLU A 237 5.76 14.55 23.61
CA GLU A 237 6.57 13.39 23.99
C GLU A 237 7.53 12.92 22.90
N LEU A 238 7.39 13.43 21.68
CA LEU A 238 8.23 13.10 20.52
C LEU A 238 9.22 14.22 20.19
N VAL A 239 9.26 15.29 20.98
CA VAL A 239 10.20 16.42 20.84
C VAL A 239 11.53 16.06 21.52
N GLY A 240 12.66 16.50 20.95
CA GLY A 240 13.97 16.40 21.61
C GLY A 240 14.84 15.21 21.20
N GLY A 241 14.86 14.85 19.91
CA GLY A 241 15.78 13.82 19.39
C GLY A 241 15.30 12.38 19.59
N VAL A 242 14.00 12.17 19.74
CA VAL A 242 13.37 10.85 19.87
C VAL A 242 13.25 10.18 18.50
N SER A 243 13.33 8.85 18.48
CA SER A 243 12.97 8.02 17.31
C SER A 243 11.84 7.06 17.69
N ILE A 244 10.95 6.78 16.76
CA ILE A 244 9.72 6.02 16.99
C ILE A 244 9.77 4.71 16.21
N VAL A 245 9.52 3.61 16.91
CA VAL A 245 9.18 2.34 16.25
C VAL A 245 7.70 2.38 15.89
N ARG A 246 7.39 2.46 14.59
CA ARG A 246 6.03 2.56 14.05
C ARG A 246 5.38 1.20 13.82
N GLU A 247 6.20 0.18 13.57
CA GLU A 247 5.77 -1.20 13.37
C GLU A 247 6.94 -2.13 13.68
N LEU A 248 6.66 -3.22 14.40
CA LEU A 248 7.50 -4.42 14.45
C LEU A 248 6.60 -5.59 14.06
N HIS A 249 7.04 -6.37 13.08
CA HIS A 249 6.27 -7.52 12.61
C HIS A 249 7.20 -8.67 12.24
N VAL A 250 7.04 -9.81 12.92
CA VAL A 250 7.77 -11.05 12.61
C VAL A 250 6.77 -12.03 12.01
N TYR A 251 7.04 -12.48 10.78
CA TYR A 251 6.24 -13.48 10.11
C TYR A 251 6.63 -14.88 10.57
N GLY A 252 5.63 -15.73 10.73
CA GLY A 252 5.81 -17.15 11.03
C GLY A 252 4.46 -17.84 11.05
N SER A 253 4.47 -19.16 11.23
CA SER A 253 3.23 -19.92 11.42
C SER A 253 2.61 -19.55 12.77
N VAL A 254 1.30 -19.30 12.80
CA VAL A 254 0.55 -19.13 14.04
C VAL A 254 0.64 -20.45 14.82
N VAL A 255 1.25 -20.42 16.00
CA VAL A 255 1.28 -21.54 16.93
C VAL A 255 0.23 -21.26 18.02
N PRO A 256 -0.62 -22.23 18.40
CA PRO A 256 -1.54 -22.08 19.53
C PRO A 256 -0.79 -21.57 20.78
N VAL A 257 -1.43 -20.69 21.57
CA VAL A 257 -0.84 -20.04 22.77
C VAL A 257 -0.20 -21.04 23.75
N SER A 258 -0.69 -22.28 23.78
CA SER A 258 -0.20 -23.36 24.66
C SER A 258 1.01 -24.13 24.12
N SER A 259 1.47 -23.85 22.91
CA SER A 259 2.58 -24.57 22.27
C SER A 259 3.69 -23.60 21.89
N ARG A 260 4.92 -23.93 22.29
CA ARG A 260 6.13 -23.28 21.79
C ARG A 260 6.78 -24.27 20.83
N ASP A 261 6.71 -23.99 19.54
CA ASP A 261 7.46 -24.75 18.54
C ASP A 261 8.73 -23.94 18.18
N PRO A 262 9.91 -24.39 18.64
CA PRO A 262 11.17 -23.69 18.37
C PRO A 262 11.56 -23.70 16.89
N THR A 263 10.85 -24.42 16.02
CA THR A 263 11.07 -24.38 14.56
C THR A 263 10.32 -23.25 13.86
N LYS A 264 9.51 -22.45 14.59
CA LYS A 264 8.65 -21.41 14.02
C LYS A 264 9.17 -20.00 14.34
N PHE A 265 9.40 -19.22 13.28
CA PHE A 265 9.98 -17.86 13.35
C PHE A 265 9.25 -16.85 14.25
N GLN A 266 7.94 -17.00 14.47
CA GLN A 266 7.14 -16.05 15.27
C GLN A 266 7.29 -16.28 16.80
N HIS A 267 7.81 -17.42 17.24
CA HIS A 267 7.80 -17.86 18.65
C HIS A 267 9.20 -17.99 19.29
N GLN A 268 10.21 -17.41 18.65
CA GLN A 268 11.56 -17.22 19.21
C GLN A 268 11.75 -15.76 19.64
#